data_AF-A0A933BGK6-F1
#
_entry.id   AF-A0A933BGK6-F1
#
_cell.length_a   1.000
_cell.length_b   1.000
_cell.length_c   1.000
_cell.angle_alpha   90.00
_cell.angle_beta   90.00
_cell.angle_gamma   90.00
#
_symmetry.space_group_name_H-M   'P 1'
#
loop_
_entity.id
_entity.type
_entity.pdbx_description
1 polymer ?
#
loop_
_entity_poly.entity_id
_entity_poly.type
_entity_poly.pdbx_seq_one_letter_code
_entity_poly.pdbx_strand_id
1 'polypeptide(L)' 'MEEQFVAITLHRIAGQLVCGAVILAKQPDRSWWGKCQKCGEEFRLGPDAQFEGQVRAMRN' A
#
# COMPACT_ATOMS: atom_id res chain seq x y z
N MET A 1 -12.48 -8.70 15.75
CA MET A 1 -11.14 -8.20 15.40
C MET A 1 -11.26 -7.62 14.00
N GLU A 2 -11.26 -6.30 13.85
CA GLU A 2 -11.27 -5.72 12.51
C GLU A 2 -10.00 -6.20 11.81
N GLU A 3 -10.17 -6.96 10.73
CA GLU A 3 -9.05 -7.45 9.96
C GLU A 3 -8.30 -6.23 9.40
N GLN A 4 -7.10 -5.95 9.91
CA GLN A 4 -6.27 -4.91 9.33
C GLN A 4 -5.91 -5.35 7.92
N PHE A 5 -6.45 -4.65 6.93
CA PHE A 5 -6.08 -4.85 5.53
C PHE A 5 -4.72 -4.21 5.31
N VAL A 6 -3.74 -5.05 4.97
CA VAL A 6 -2.38 -4.66 4.66
C VAL A 6 -2.10 -5.06 3.21
N ALA A 7 -1.53 -4.14 2.45
CA ALA A 7 -1.10 -4.36 1.07
C ALA A 7 0.39 -4.04 0.97
N ILE A 8 1.16 -4.88 0.27
CA ILE A 8 2.57 -4.64 0.01
C ILE A 8 2.72 -4.27 -1.47
N THR A 9 3.27 -3.09 -1.71
CA THR A 9 3.61 -2.59 -3.06
C THR A 9 5.09 -2.20 -3.15
N LEU A 10 5.57 -1.80 -4.32
CA LEU A 10 6.95 -1.40 -4.56
C LEU A 10 7.04 0.09 -4.86
N HIS A 11 7.89 0.81 -4.13
CA HIS A 11 8.30 2.14 -4.50
C HIS A 11 9.38 2.06 -5.60
N ARG A 12 9.10 2.69 -6.76
CA ARG A 12 10.04 2.81 -7.88
C ARG A 12 10.41 4.28 -8.08
N ILE A 13 11.71 4.55 -8.22
CA ILE A 13 12.24 5.89 -8.50
C ILE A 13 12.66 5.91 -9.97
N ALA A 14 12.30 6.96 -10.72
CA ALA A 14 12.70 7.08 -12.11
C ALA A 14 14.23 6.96 -12.27
N GLY A 15 14.69 6.05 -13.14
CA GLY A 15 16.11 5.75 -13.30
C GLY A 15 16.69 4.71 -12.33
N GLN A 16 15.92 4.24 -11.33
CA GLN A 16 16.23 3.06 -10.52
C GLN A 16 15.19 1.95 -10.75
N LEU A 17 15.58 0.68 -10.59
CA LEU A 17 14.65 -0.45 -10.81
C LEU A 17 13.56 -0.53 -9.73
N VAL A 18 13.95 -0.49 -8.45
CA VAL A 18 13.08 -0.50 -7.26
C VAL A 18 13.83 0.18 -6.10
N CYS A 19 13.17 1.10 -5.40
CA CYS A 19 13.69 1.68 -4.16
C CYS A 19 13.49 0.70 -2.99
N GLY A 20 12.25 0.33 -2.69
CA GLY A 20 11.93 -0.60 -1.60
C GLY A 20 10.46 -0.98 -1.55
N ALA A 21 10.10 -1.84 -0.61
CA ALA A 21 8.71 -2.18 -0.35
C ALA A 21 7.98 -1.05 0.39
N VAL A 22 6.70 -0.87 0.08
CA VAL A 22 5.78 0.03 0.77
C VAL A 22 4.68 -0.85 1.36
N ILE A 23 4.51 -0.76 2.68
CA ILE A 23 3.43 -1.44 3.40
C ILE A 23 2.32 -0.42 3.57
N LEU A 24 1.21 -0.62 2.86
CA LEU A 24 0.01 0.19 2.94
C LEU A 24 -0.98 -0.45 3.91
N ALA A 25 -1.46 0.33 4.88
CA ALA A 25 -2.52 -0.05 5.79
C ALA A 25 -3.80 0.70 5.44
N LYS A 26 -4.92 -0.03 5.40
CA LYS A 26 -6.24 0.56 5.21
C LYS A 26 -6.63 1.39 6.44
N GLN A 27 -7.06 2.61 6.18
CA GLN A 27 -7.51 3.57 7.18
C GLN A 27 -9.05 3.50 7.36
N PRO A 28 -9.60 4.03 8.47
CA PRO A 28 -11.04 4.03 8.73
C PRO A 28 -11.87 4.77 7.66
N ASP A 29 -11.30 5.81 7.04
CA ASP A 29 -11.91 6.57 5.93
C ASP A 29 -11.82 5.86 4.57
N ARG A 30 -11.40 4.58 4.57
CA ARG A 30 -11.13 3.73 3.40
C ARG A 30 -9.95 4.18 2.53
N SER A 31 -9.23 5.22 2.92
CA SER A 31 -7.94 5.53 2.30
C SER A 31 -6.88 4.50 2.71
N TRP A 32 -5.75 4.52 2.00
CA TRP A 32 -4.60 3.70 2.33
C TRP A 32 -3.38 4.58 2.54
N TRP A 33 -2.59 4.23 3.55
CA TRP A 33 -1.38 4.98 3.87
C TRP A 33 -0.24 4.05 4.27
N GLY A 34 0.98 4.45 3.92
CA GLY A 34 2.18 3.70 4.22
C GLY A 34 3.44 4.46 3.88
N LYS A 35 4.59 3.86 4.19
CA LYS A 35 5.91 4.42 3.87
C LYS A 35 6.79 3.38 3.18
N CYS A 36 7.63 3.84 2.27
CA CYS A 36 8.73 3.03 1.77
C CYS A 36 9.64 2.63 2.92
N GLN A 37 9.85 1.34 3.11
CA GLN A 37 10.68 0.81 4.20
C GLN A 37 12.17 1.12 4.04
N LYS A 38 12.60 1.62 2.87
CA LYS A 38 13.99 2.02 2.60
C LYS A 38 14.23 3.53 2.75
N CYS A 39 13.46 4.37 2.06
CA CYS A 39 13.69 5.82 2.00
C CYS A 39 12.73 6.63 2.88
N GLY A 40 11.70 6.01 3.47
CA GLY A 40 10.73 6.70 4.32
C GLY A 40 9.69 7.54 3.59
N GLU A 41 9.72 7.59 2.26
CA GLU A 41 8.75 8.33 1.45
C GLU A 41 7.32 7.84 1.71
N GLU A 42 6.40 8.80 1.85
CA GLU A 42 5.00 8.54 2.21
C GLU A 42 4.16 8.29 0.97
N PHE A 43 3.33 7.26 1.04
CA PHE A 43 2.38 6.89 -0.01
C PHE A 43 0.98 6.98 0.57
N ARG A 44 0.13 7.76 -0.10
CA ARG A 44 -1.28 7.86 0.23
C ARG A 44 -2.11 7.59 -1.00
N LEU A 45 -3.03 6.63 -0.88
CA LEU A 45 -4.05 6.36 -1.88
C LEU A 45 -5.39 6.75 -1.29
N GLY A 46 -6.20 7.48 -2.05
CA GLY A 46 -7.59 7.71 -1.68
C GLY A 46 -8.39 6.40 -1.65
N PRO A 47 -9.69 6.48 -1.32
CA PRO A 47 -10.58 5.34 -1.46
C PRO A 47 -10.55 4.79 -2.90
N ASP A 48 -10.12 3.54 -3.05
CA ASP A 48 -10.00 2.87 -4.35
C ASP A 48 -10.57 1.44 -4.25
N ALA A 49 -11.76 1.25 -4.83
CA ALA A 49 -12.47 -0.03 -4.78
C ALA A 49 -11.78 -1.13 -5.59
N GLN A 50 -11.08 -0.78 -6.67
CA GLN A 50 -10.35 -1.75 -7.49
C GLN A 50 -9.13 -2.26 -6.73
N PHE A 51 -8.36 -1.33 -6.13
CA PHE A 51 -7.23 -1.69 -5.28
C PHE A 51 -7.66 -2.54 -4.08
N GLU A 52 -8.73 -2.14 -3.37
CA GLU A 52 -9.29 -2.94 -2.28
C GLU A 52 -9.70 -4.35 -2.74
N GLY A 53 -10.32 -4.46 -3.91
CA GLY A 53 -10.71 -5.75 -4.51
C GLY A 53 -9.50 -6.64 -4.80
N GLN A 54 -8.42 -6.08 -5.35
CA GLN A 54 -7.17 -6.79 -5.61
C GLN A 54 -6.53 -7.29 -4.32
N VAL A 55 -6.45 -6.46 -3.28
CA VAL A 55 -5.86 -6.85 -1.99
C VAL A 55 -6.65 -7.98 -1.34
N ARG A 56 -7.99 -7.94 -1.42
CA ARG A 56 -8.86 -9.02 -0.94
C ARG A 56 -8.63 -10.31 -1.72
N ALA A 57 -8.52 -10.25 -3.04
CA ALA A 57 -8.31 -11.42 -3.89
C ALA A 57 -6.96 -12.12 -3.67
N MET A 58 -5.93 -11.38 -3.23
CA MET A 58 -4.61 -11.94 -2.92
C MET A 58 -4.53 -12.61 -1.54
N ARG A 59 -5.55 -12.48 -0.69
CA ARG A 59 -5.55 -12.94 0.71
C ARG A 59 -6.02 -14.40 0.89
N ASN A 60 -6.17 -15.15 -0.20
CA ASN A 60 -6.59 -16.56 -0.22
C ASN A 60 -5.59 -17.50 0.45
#